data_AF-A0A819P9P3-F1
#
_entry.id   AF-A0A819P9P3-F1
#
_cell.length_a   1.000
_cell.length_b   1.000
_cell.length_c   1.000
_cell.angle_alpha   90.00
_cell.angle_beta   90.00
_cell.angle_gamma   90.00
#
_symmetry.space_group_name_H-M   'P 1'
#
loop_
_entity.id
_entity.type
_entity.pdbx_description
1 polymer ?
#
loop_
_entity_poly.entity_id
_entity_poly.type
_entity_poly.pdbx_seq_one_letter_code
_entity_poly.pdbx_strand_id
1 'polypeptide(L)'
;MSNSTLNEICERFLQHQVLWIKPLLNRIRQGKNEIREEIIMPTPLFDGHDGFLRVNAIFNELDDINQIRALINECAQNQSLMYSIYMWFLQRYCQFHSPKVQADENLLKLVRTDWKQSLLTICEPIGYELIVSLCTNFTPTSYFHLLPTMSKNELHCRLLALNITILCLSTRSLPQSTYLGSLLFNNQRQMPVSYIDHIQSICLLGFVFGDPVATQMLDVRARIQERLDTGRIVRQNSFIYQCS
;
A
#
# COMPACT_ATOMS: atom_id res chain seq x y z
N MET A 1 -12.94 1.09 -15.16
CA MET A 1 -12.59 0.52 -13.84
C MET A 1 -13.66 0.97 -12.88
N SER A 2 -14.42 0.05 -12.29
CA SER A 2 -15.57 0.39 -11.45
C SER A 2 -15.08 0.98 -10.12
N ASN A 3 -15.53 2.21 -9.81
CA ASN A 3 -15.42 2.81 -8.48
C ASN A 3 -16.12 1.89 -7.47
N SER A 4 -15.36 0.94 -6.91
CA SER A 4 -15.91 -0.01 -5.96
C SER A 4 -15.97 0.70 -4.61
N THR A 5 -17.17 0.84 -4.07
CA THR A 5 -17.42 1.50 -2.78
C THR A 5 -16.87 0.66 -1.62
N LEU A 6 -16.63 1.28 -0.47
CA LEU A 6 -16.16 0.57 0.74
C LEU A 6 -17.07 -0.62 1.10
N ASN A 7 -18.38 -0.46 0.93
CA ASN A 7 -19.34 -1.53 1.18
C ASN A 7 -19.21 -2.69 0.20
N GLU A 8 -18.94 -2.43 -1.08
CA GLU A 8 -18.67 -3.50 -2.06
C GLU A 8 -17.35 -4.22 -1.77
N ILE A 9 -16.34 -3.50 -1.25
CA ILE A 9 -15.09 -4.12 -0.79
C ILE A 9 -15.36 -5.02 0.43
N CYS A 10 -16.15 -4.55 1.40
CA CYS A 10 -16.55 -5.33 2.57
C CYS A 10 -17.42 -6.54 2.19
N GLU A 11 -18.36 -6.39 1.26
CA GLU A 11 -19.17 -7.50 0.77
C GLU A 11 -18.34 -8.52 -0.01
N ARG A 12 -17.41 -8.10 -0.87
CA ARG A 12 -16.47 -9.03 -1.53
C ARG A 12 -15.62 -9.79 -0.52
N PHE A 13 -15.19 -9.13 0.55
CA PHE A 13 -14.46 -9.75 1.66
C PHE A 13 -15.30 -10.78 2.42
N LEU A 14 -16.61 -10.54 2.56
CA LEU A 14 -17.55 -11.42 3.28
C LEU A 14 -18.11 -12.55 2.41
N GLN A 15 -18.27 -12.35 1.09
CA GLN A 15 -19.02 -13.23 0.19
C GLN A 15 -18.16 -14.21 -0.62
N HIS A 16 -16.84 -14.02 -0.76
CA HIS A 16 -16.02 -14.89 -1.61
C HIS A 16 -14.95 -15.64 -0.84
N GLN A 17 -14.77 -16.89 -1.27
CA GLN A 17 -13.71 -17.82 -0.93
C GLN A 17 -12.36 -17.10 -0.97
N VAL A 18 -11.96 -16.54 0.17
CA VAL A 18 -10.63 -16.01 0.39
C VAL A 18 -9.66 -17.16 0.12
N LEU A 19 -9.06 -17.16 -1.07
CA LEU A 19 -7.91 -18.01 -1.37
C LEU A 19 -6.77 -17.44 -0.57
N TRP A 20 -6.71 -17.87 0.68
CA TRP A 20 -5.59 -17.61 1.56
C TRP A 20 -4.32 -18.00 0.81
N ILE A 21 -3.30 -17.14 0.87
CA ILE A 21 -2.00 -17.47 0.26
C ILE A 21 -1.47 -18.79 0.84
N LYS A 22 -1.90 -19.21 2.04
CA LYS A 22 -1.53 -20.48 2.69
C LYS A 22 -1.79 -21.74 1.84
N PRO A 23 -2.99 -21.99 1.27
CA PRO A 23 -3.20 -23.02 0.24
C PRO A 23 -2.27 -22.95 -0.97
N LEU A 24 -1.92 -21.75 -1.46
CA LEU A 24 -0.98 -21.57 -2.57
C LEU A 24 0.46 -21.89 -2.15
N LEU A 25 0.86 -21.43 -0.97
CA LEU A 25 2.15 -21.73 -0.36
C LEU A 25 2.32 -23.22 -0.10
N ASN A 26 1.30 -23.92 0.39
CA ASN A 26 1.37 -25.36 0.63
C ASN A 26 1.53 -26.16 -0.68
N ARG A 27 1.00 -25.68 -1.80
CA ARG A 27 1.22 -26.28 -3.13
C ARG A 27 2.60 -25.96 -3.70
N ILE A 28 3.13 -24.75 -3.46
CA ILE A 28 4.46 -24.31 -3.94
C ILE A 28 5.59 -24.87 -3.05
N ARG A 29 5.35 -25.09 -1.75
CA ARG A 29 6.32 -25.55 -0.74
C ARG A 29 6.49 -27.05 -0.65
N GLN A 30 5.98 -27.83 -1.61
CA GLN A 30 6.32 -29.26 -1.69
C GLN A 30 7.83 -29.51 -1.93
N GLY A 31 8.66 -28.46 -2.08
CA GLY A 31 10.11 -28.58 -2.24
C GLY A 31 11.00 -28.15 -1.05
N LYS A 32 10.62 -27.24 -0.14
CA LYS A 32 11.56 -26.70 0.87
C LYS A 32 10.87 -26.31 2.18
N ASN A 33 11.47 -26.74 3.30
CA ASN A 33 11.02 -26.59 4.70
C ASN A 33 10.90 -25.12 5.17
N GLU A 34 9.99 -24.33 4.64
CA GLU A 34 9.86 -22.92 5.04
C GLU A 34 8.44 -22.60 5.53
N ILE A 35 8.40 -22.11 6.78
CA ILE A 35 7.23 -21.69 7.58
C ILE A 35 6.22 -22.83 7.86
N ARG A 36 6.50 -23.59 8.94
CA ARG A 36 5.61 -24.62 9.52
C ARG A 36 4.50 -24.05 10.40
N GLU A 37 4.49 -22.75 10.64
CA GLU A 37 3.52 -22.12 11.55
C GLU A 37 2.23 -21.73 10.82
N GLU A 38 1.11 -21.77 11.55
CA GLU A 38 -0.21 -21.41 11.06
C GLU A 38 -0.39 -19.89 10.87
N ILE A 39 0.61 -19.21 10.29
CA ILE A 39 0.50 -17.80 9.95
C ILE A 39 -0.52 -17.67 8.83
N ILE A 40 -1.53 -16.86 9.07
CA ILE A 40 -2.53 -16.48 8.08
C ILE A 40 -1.97 -15.24 7.40
N MET A 41 -1.51 -15.40 6.16
CA MET A 41 -1.11 -14.26 5.34
C MET A 41 -2.34 -13.42 5.03
N PRO A 42 -2.25 -12.08 5.15
CA PRO A 42 -3.36 -11.22 4.82
C PRO A 42 -3.67 -11.40 3.33
N THR A 43 -4.96 -11.57 3.02
CA THR A 43 -5.43 -11.72 1.65
C THR A 43 -5.00 -10.52 0.83
N PRO A 44 -4.60 -10.70 -0.44
CA PRO A 44 -4.69 -9.64 -1.41
C PRO A 44 -6.03 -8.91 -1.22
N LEU A 45 -6.05 -7.62 -0.89
CA LEU A 45 -7.31 -6.86 -0.75
C LEU A 45 -8.05 -6.74 -2.12
N PHE A 46 -7.46 -7.27 -3.21
CA PHE A 46 -7.89 -7.23 -4.61
C PHE A 46 -7.64 -8.58 -5.29
N ASP A 47 -8.17 -8.74 -6.50
CA ASP A 47 -7.97 -9.85 -7.45
C ASP A 47 -6.52 -9.95 -8.01
N GLY A 48 -5.51 -9.85 -7.15
CA GLY A 48 -4.09 -9.88 -7.50
C GLY A 48 -3.49 -11.27 -7.69
N HIS A 49 -4.32 -12.31 -7.77
CA HIS A 49 -3.88 -13.71 -7.76
C HIS A 49 -2.92 -14.04 -8.91
N ASP A 50 -3.31 -13.73 -10.15
CA ASP A 50 -2.51 -14.02 -11.34
C ASP A 50 -1.22 -13.19 -11.37
N GLY A 51 -1.31 -11.93 -10.94
CA GLY A 51 -0.16 -11.04 -10.79
C GLY A 51 0.85 -11.61 -9.79
N PHE A 52 0.36 -12.12 -8.66
CA PHE A 52 1.19 -12.73 -7.64
C PHE A 52 1.85 -14.03 -8.11
N LEU A 53 1.11 -14.92 -8.79
CA LEU A 53 1.68 -16.14 -9.36
C LEU A 53 2.81 -15.82 -10.35
N ARG A 54 2.61 -14.82 -11.21
CA ARG A 54 3.61 -14.35 -12.16
C ARG A 54 4.85 -13.79 -11.46
N VAL A 55 4.67 -12.92 -10.47
CA VAL A 55 5.79 -12.38 -9.66
C VAL A 55 6.55 -13.52 -9.00
N ASN A 56 5.84 -14.43 -8.34
CA ASN A 56 6.45 -15.54 -7.63
C ASN A 56 7.26 -16.46 -8.56
N ALA A 57 6.77 -16.73 -9.77
CA ALA A 57 7.52 -17.52 -10.75
C ALA A 57 8.85 -16.86 -11.15
N ILE A 58 8.84 -15.55 -11.39
CA ILE A 58 10.02 -14.80 -11.83
C ILE A 58 11.01 -14.55 -10.66
N PHE A 59 10.49 -14.22 -9.48
CA PHE A 59 11.32 -13.83 -8.34
C PHE A 59 11.87 -15.03 -7.54
N ASN A 60 11.34 -16.25 -7.72
CA ASN A 60 11.85 -17.42 -6.99
C ASN A 60 13.19 -17.93 -7.51
N GLU A 61 13.48 -17.76 -8.79
CA GLU A 61 14.72 -18.27 -9.38
C GLU A 61 15.89 -17.28 -9.22
N LEU A 62 15.61 -15.99 -8.98
CA LEU A 62 16.58 -14.88 -8.73
C LEU A 62 17.73 -14.70 -9.74
N ASP A 63 17.89 -15.62 -10.69
CA ASP A 63 19.01 -15.70 -11.63
C ASP A 63 18.80 -14.81 -12.86
N ASP A 64 17.55 -14.59 -13.31
CA ASP A 64 17.25 -13.71 -14.46
C ASP A 64 16.96 -12.27 -14.02
N ILE A 65 18.05 -11.53 -13.75
CA ILE A 65 18.01 -10.12 -13.35
C ILE A 65 17.27 -9.25 -14.40
N ASN A 66 17.37 -9.58 -15.68
CA ASN A 66 16.75 -8.80 -16.75
C ASN A 66 15.24 -8.99 -16.76
N GLN A 67 14.76 -10.22 -16.60
CA GLN A 67 13.34 -10.52 -16.49
C GLN A 67 12.73 -9.88 -15.24
N ILE A 68 13.44 -9.92 -14.11
CA ILE A 68 13.02 -9.25 -12.86
C ILE A 68 12.92 -7.73 -13.08
N ARG A 69 13.94 -7.10 -13.69
CA ARG A 69 13.92 -5.67 -13.98
C ARG A 69 12.78 -5.28 -14.92
N ALA A 70 12.51 -6.09 -15.95
CA ALA A 70 11.38 -5.88 -16.84
C ALA A 70 10.05 -5.92 -16.08
N LEU A 71 9.87 -6.88 -15.17
CA LEU A 71 8.67 -6.98 -14.34
C LEU A 71 8.50 -5.78 -13.40
N ILE A 72 9.60 -5.32 -12.78
CA ILE A 72 9.60 -4.12 -11.93
C ILE A 72 9.16 -2.90 -12.75
N ASN A 73 9.69 -2.72 -13.95
CA ASN A 73 9.33 -1.56 -14.79
C ASN A 73 7.86 -1.60 -15.25
N GLU A 74 7.29 -2.78 -15.50
CA GLU A 74 5.87 -2.93 -15.85
C GLU A 74 4.93 -2.45 -14.72
N CYS A 75 5.40 -2.49 -13.46
CA CYS A 75 4.62 -2.03 -12.32
C CYS A 75 4.26 -0.55 -12.41
N ALA A 76 5.01 0.27 -13.15
CA ALA A 76 4.75 1.71 -13.25
C ALA A 76 3.33 2.06 -13.71
N GLN A 77 2.67 1.16 -14.44
CA GLN A 77 1.31 1.35 -14.99
C GLN A 77 0.33 0.25 -14.57
N ASN A 78 0.73 -0.64 -13.65
CA ASN A 78 -0.07 -1.78 -13.23
C ASN A 78 -0.08 -1.90 -11.70
N GLN A 79 -1.12 -1.35 -11.09
CA GLN A 79 -1.34 -1.41 -9.63
C GLN A 79 -1.34 -2.84 -9.11
N SER A 80 -2.05 -3.75 -9.79
CA SER A 80 -2.17 -5.14 -9.35
C SER A 80 -0.80 -5.83 -9.31
N LEU A 81 0.05 -5.55 -10.30
CA LEU A 81 1.41 -6.07 -10.35
C LEU A 81 2.31 -5.43 -9.28
N MET A 82 2.23 -4.11 -9.08
CA MET A 82 2.98 -3.42 -8.03
C MET A 82 2.62 -3.97 -6.63
N TYR A 83 1.33 -4.13 -6.38
CA TYR A 83 0.80 -4.75 -5.17
C TYR A 83 1.34 -6.19 -5.00
N SER A 84 1.36 -6.96 -6.09
CA SER A 84 1.88 -8.34 -6.09
C SER A 84 3.37 -8.43 -5.74
N ILE A 85 4.20 -7.49 -6.24
CA ILE A 85 5.62 -7.41 -5.86
C ILE A 85 5.77 -7.19 -4.36
N TYR A 86 5.06 -6.21 -3.80
CA TYR A 86 5.11 -5.96 -2.37
C TYR A 86 4.62 -7.15 -1.54
N MET A 87 3.56 -7.82 -1.98
CA MET A 87 3.05 -9.02 -1.30
C MET A 87 4.06 -10.17 -1.32
N TRP A 88 4.86 -10.30 -2.38
CA TRP A 88 5.95 -11.27 -2.44
C TRP A 88 7.03 -10.98 -1.38
N PHE A 89 7.42 -9.70 -1.22
CA PHE A 89 8.34 -9.30 -0.14
C PHE A 89 7.71 -9.50 1.26
N LEU A 90 6.43 -9.19 1.44
CA LEU A 90 5.72 -9.38 2.71
C LEU A 90 5.65 -10.86 3.11
N GLN A 91 5.46 -11.76 2.14
CA GLN A 91 5.52 -13.20 2.38
C GLN A 91 6.88 -13.61 2.92
N ARG A 92 7.97 -13.16 2.28
CA ARG A 92 9.32 -13.51 2.74
C ARG A 92 9.60 -12.95 4.11
N TYR A 93 9.20 -11.72 4.37
CA TYR A 93 9.34 -11.06 5.68
C TYR A 93 8.75 -11.88 6.85
N CYS A 94 7.69 -12.67 6.63
CA CYS A 94 7.11 -13.51 7.68
C CYS A 94 8.08 -14.55 8.26
N GLN A 95 9.17 -14.89 7.55
CA GLN A 95 10.22 -15.76 8.06
C GLN A 95 10.87 -15.22 9.35
N PHE A 96 10.89 -13.90 9.56
CA PHE A 96 11.50 -13.27 10.74
C PHE A 96 10.73 -13.54 12.05
N HIS A 97 9.51 -14.06 11.96
CA HIS A 97 8.80 -14.59 13.12
C HIS A 97 9.33 -15.96 13.57
N SER A 98 10.08 -16.68 12.73
CA SER A 98 10.73 -17.93 13.14
C SER A 98 12.05 -17.69 13.88
N PRO A 99 12.38 -18.52 14.89
CA PRO A 99 13.64 -18.37 15.62
C PRO A 99 14.85 -18.62 14.71
N LYS A 100 15.92 -17.85 14.92
CA LYS A 100 17.23 -17.98 14.25
C LYS A 100 17.24 -17.69 12.73
N VAL A 101 16.21 -17.03 12.20
CA VAL A 101 16.23 -16.59 10.79
C VAL A 101 17.04 -15.31 10.65
N GLN A 102 17.85 -15.24 9.59
CA GLN A 102 18.64 -14.07 9.20
C GLN A 102 18.15 -13.52 7.87
N ALA A 103 18.56 -12.30 7.54
CA ALA A 103 18.26 -11.70 6.25
C ALA A 103 18.89 -12.53 5.12
N ASP A 104 18.18 -12.64 3.99
CA ASP A 104 18.73 -13.24 2.78
C ASP A 104 19.68 -12.22 2.14
N GLU A 105 20.98 -12.39 2.40
CA GLU A 105 22.02 -11.46 1.93
C GLU A 105 22.09 -11.36 0.40
N ASN A 106 21.77 -12.42 -0.33
CA ASN A 106 21.75 -12.41 -1.79
C ASN A 106 20.60 -11.55 -2.31
N LEU A 107 19.40 -11.76 -1.78
CA LEU A 107 18.24 -10.93 -2.11
C LEU A 107 18.48 -9.47 -1.72
N LEU A 108 19.03 -9.23 -0.53
CA LEU A 108 19.30 -7.88 -0.04
C LEU A 108 20.30 -7.15 -0.93
N LYS A 109 21.34 -7.84 -1.40
CA LYS A 109 22.29 -7.31 -2.37
C LYS A 109 21.56 -6.89 -3.64
N LEU A 110 20.80 -7.79 -4.28
CA LEU A 110 20.04 -7.50 -5.50
C LEU A 110 19.12 -6.27 -5.36
N VAL A 111 18.38 -6.18 -4.25
CA VAL A 111 17.50 -5.03 -3.96
C VAL A 111 18.30 -3.73 -3.83
N ARG A 112 19.45 -3.75 -3.15
CA ARG A 112 20.27 -2.56 -2.85
C ARG A 112 21.20 -2.16 -3.99
N THR A 113 21.50 -3.06 -4.93
CA THR A 113 22.39 -2.80 -6.07
C THR A 113 21.62 -2.84 -7.38
N ASP A 114 21.25 -4.03 -7.84
CA ASP A 114 20.83 -4.29 -9.21
C ASP A 114 19.43 -3.76 -9.54
N TRP A 115 18.54 -3.72 -8.54
CA TRP A 115 17.15 -3.29 -8.68
C TRP A 115 16.89 -1.92 -8.09
N LYS A 116 17.83 -1.35 -7.34
CA LYS A 116 17.66 -0.11 -6.58
C LYS A 116 17.09 1.03 -7.42
N GLN A 117 17.68 1.29 -8.60
CA GLN A 117 17.26 2.40 -9.43
C GLN A 117 15.84 2.22 -9.96
N SER A 118 15.52 1.03 -10.50
CA SER A 118 14.17 0.72 -10.97
C SER A 118 13.15 0.84 -9.84
N LEU A 119 13.44 0.27 -8.67
CA LEU A 119 12.57 0.33 -7.50
C LEU A 119 12.37 1.77 -7.01
N LEU A 120 13.41 2.60 -6.94
CA LEU A 120 13.26 4.01 -6.53
C LEU A 120 12.38 4.79 -7.51
N THR A 121 12.53 4.56 -8.82
CA THR A 121 11.69 5.21 -9.84
C THR A 121 10.22 4.82 -9.71
N ILE A 122 9.93 3.53 -9.52
CA ILE A 122 8.54 3.06 -9.48
C ILE A 122 7.89 3.23 -8.10
N CYS A 123 8.64 3.12 -7.00
CA CYS A 123 8.11 3.03 -5.64
C CYS A 123 8.26 4.31 -4.80
N GLU A 124 9.01 5.31 -5.26
CA GLU A 124 9.55 6.40 -4.42
C GLU A 124 10.47 5.89 -3.30
N PRO A 125 11.17 6.80 -2.60
CA PRO A 125 11.93 6.43 -1.42
C PRO A 125 11.11 5.66 -0.38
N ILE A 126 9.86 6.07 -0.10
CA ILE A 126 9.02 5.39 0.90
C ILE A 126 8.74 3.91 0.55
N GLY A 127 8.41 3.62 -0.70
CA GLY A 127 8.12 2.25 -1.11
C GLY A 127 9.39 1.40 -1.24
N TYR A 128 10.51 1.99 -1.63
CA TYR A 128 11.81 1.30 -1.65
C TYR A 128 12.28 0.94 -0.22
N GLU A 129 12.21 1.89 0.73
CA GLU A 129 12.60 1.65 2.12
C GLU A 129 11.71 0.59 2.80
N LEU A 130 10.43 0.52 2.42
CA LEU A 130 9.56 -0.58 2.84
C LEU A 130 10.09 -1.94 2.35
N ILE A 131 10.45 -2.07 1.07
CA ILE A 131 11.00 -3.31 0.51
C ILE A 131 12.28 -3.72 1.25
N VAL A 132 13.18 -2.76 1.49
CA VAL A 132 14.41 -3.01 2.25
C VAL A 132 14.07 -3.52 3.66
N SER A 133 13.15 -2.86 4.35
CA SER A 133 12.71 -3.26 5.70
C SER A 133 12.07 -4.66 5.73
N LEU A 134 11.32 -5.03 4.70
CA LEU A 134 10.77 -6.38 4.55
C LEU A 134 11.89 -7.43 4.32
N CYS A 135 13.00 -7.06 3.69
CA CYS A 135 14.15 -7.94 3.48
C CYS A 135 15.05 -8.10 4.71
N THR A 136 15.12 -7.08 5.59
CA THR A 136 16.05 -7.06 6.72
C THR A 136 15.40 -7.26 8.08
N ASN A 137 14.07 -7.40 8.12
CA ASN A 137 13.25 -7.05 9.27
C ASN A 137 13.31 -5.53 9.55
N PHE A 138 12.28 -5.00 10.21
CA PHE A 138 12.27 -3.61 10.63
C PHE A 138 13.20 -3.40 11.82
N THR A 139 13.52 -2.15 12.15
CA THR A 139 14.30 -1.82 13.35
C THR A 139 13.58 -2.29 14.62
N PRO A 140 14.30 -2.64 15.71
CA PRO A 140 13.67 -3.11 16.96
C PRO A 140 12.68 -2.14 17.60
N THR A 141 12.77 -0.84 17.27
CA THR A 141 11.86 0.21 17.75
C THR A 141 10.60 0.35 16.90
N SER A 142 10.55 -0.27 15.72
CA SER A 142 9.41 -0.21 14.82
C SER A 142 8.26 -1.09 15.33
N TYR A 143 7.02 -0.60 15.16
CA TYR A 143 5.83 -1.42 15.35
C TYR A 143 5.87 -2.70 14.50
N PHE A 144 6.49 -2.64 13.31
CA PHE A 144 6.63 -3.75 12.39
C PHE A 144 7.87 -4.63 12.65
N HIS A 145 8.53 -4.56 13.80
CA HIS A 145 9.58 -5.54 14.10
C HIS A 145 8.96 -6.89 14.46
N LEU A 146 9.33 -7.97 13.74
CA LEU A 146 8.90 -9.32 14.12
C LEU A 146 9.85 -9.94 15.12
N LEU A 147 9.27 -10.58 16.13
CA LEU A 147 9.96 -11.32 17.18
C LEU A 147 9.38 -12.74 17.26
N PRO A 148 10.20 -13.78 17.49
CA PRO A 148 9.71 -15.15 17.62
C PRO A 148 8.77 -15.39 18.81
N THR A 149 8.81 -14.52 19.81
CA THR A 149 7.96 -14.60 21.00
C THR A 149 6.58 -13.95 20.82
N MET A 150 6.33 -13.34 19.66
CA MET A 150 5.10 -12.61 19.37
C MET A 150 3.91 -13.56 19.26
N SER A 151 2.76 -13.17 19.82
CA SER A 151 1.52 -13.94 19.68
C SER A 151 0.97 -13.91 18.25
N LYS A 152 0.15 -14.91 17.89
CA LYS A 152 -0.47 -14.99 16.55
C LYS A 152 -1.28 -13.74 16.19
N ASN A 153 -2.08 -13.23 17.13
CA ASN A 153 -2.90 -12.04 16.92
C ASN A 153 -2.05 -10.79 16.66
N GLU A 154 -1.00 -10.60 17.46
CA GLU A 154 -0.05 -9.52 17.31
C GLU A 154 0.67 -9.54 15.96
N LEU A 155 1.03 -10.73 15.47
CA LEU A 155 1.60 -10.92 14.15
C LEU A 155 0.59 -10.56 13.06
N HIS A 156 -0.64 -11.09 13.15
CA HIS A 156 -1.68 -10.84 12.15
C HIS A 156 -2.06 -9.37 12.05
N CYS A 157 -2.16 -8.65 13.16
CA CYS A 157 -2.41 -7.19 13.15
C CYS A 157 -1.32 -6.42 12.40
N ARG A 158 -0.05 -6.76 12.62
CA ARG A 158 1.08 -6.14 11.92
C ARG A 158 1.04 -6.44 10.43
N LEU A 159 0.80 -7.70 10.05
CA LEU A 159 0.70 -8.10 8.65
C LEU A 159 -0.49 -7.43 7.95
N LEU A 160 -1.64 -7.29 8.61
CA LEU A 160 -2.78 -6.57 8.09
C LEU A 160 -2.46 -5.09 7.85
N ALA A 161 -1.83 -4.43 8.82
CA ALA A 161 -1.40 -3.03 8.67
C ALA A 161 -0.38 -2.85 7.55
N LEU A 162 0.57 -3.78 7.39
CA LEU A 162 1.50 -3.78 6.26
C LEU A 162 0.78 -3.99 4.93
N ASN A 163 -0.22 -4.86 4.89
CA ASN A 163 -1.00 -5.10 3.68
C ASN A 163 -1.77 -3.84 3.23
N ILE A 164 -2.40 -3.13 4.18
CA ILE A 164 -3.06 -1.84 3.90
C ILE A 164 -2.04 -0.82 3.39
N THR A 165 -0.86 -0.73 4.02
CA THR A 165 0.23 0.15 3.57
C THR A 165 0.65 -0.17 2.13
N ILE A 166 0.85 -1.45 1.83
CA ILE A 166 1.23 -1.97 0.51
C ILE A 166 0.16 -1.65 -0.54
N LEU A 167 -1.12 -1.77 -0.17
CA LEU A 167 -2.21 -1.33 -1.02
C LEU A 167 -2.07 0.16 -1.34
N CYS A 168 -2.00 1.02 -0.32
CA CYS A 168 -1.88 2.46 -0.54
C CYS A 168 -0.68 2.79 -1.45
N LEU A 169 0.47 2.18 -1.24
CA LEU A 169 1.65 2.35 -2.09
C LEU A 169 1.40 1.92 -3.55
N SER A 170 0.74 0.78 -3.76
CA SER A 170 0.46 0.26 -5.10
C SER A 170 -0.39 1.19 -5.96
N THR A 171 -1.26 2.00 -5.35
CA THR A 171 -2.15 2.92 -6.08
C THR A 171 -1.39 3.99 -6.86
N ARG A 172 -0.10 4.21 -6.58
CA ARG A 172 0.79 5.07 -7.36
C ARG A 172 0.82 4.71 -8.84
N SER A 173 0.75 3.42 -9.16
CA SER A 173 0.74 2.90 -10.53
C SER A 173 -0.55 3.19 -11.29
N LEU A 174 -1.57 3.72 -10.63
CA LEU A 174 -2.79 4.12 -11.32
C LEU A 174 -2.56 5.46 -12.02
N PRO A 175 -3.15 5.64 -13.22
CA PRO A 175 -3.06 6.89 -13.96
C PRO A 175 -3.87 8.02 -13.33
N GLN A 176 -4.61 7.78 -12.23
CA GLN A 176 -5.49 8.75 -11.58
C GLN A 176 -5.23 8.74 -10.07
N SER A 177 -5.32 9.89 -9.42
CA SER A 177 -5.21 9.95 -7.96
C SER A 177 -6.42 9.24 -7.33
N THR A 178 -6.17 8.40 -6.33
CA THR A 178 -7.20 7.73 -5.55
C THR A 178 -7.16 8.23 -4.12
N TYR A 179 -8.24 8.06 -3.36
CA TYR A 179 -8.24 8.39 -1.93
C TYR A 179 -7.07 7.71 -1.19
N LEU A 180 -6.89 6.40 -1.38
CA LEU A 180 -5.80 5.66 -0.73
C LEU A 180 -4.41 6.13 -1.17
N GLY A 181 -4.24 6.46 -2.45
CA GLY A 181 -2.98 7.03 -2.95
C GLY A 181 -2.72 8.41 -2.38
N SER A 182 -3.77 9.22 -2.22
CA SER A 182 -3.66 10.56 -1.65
C SER A 182 -3.19 10.53 -0.20
N LEU A 183 -3.43 9.46 0.56
CA LEU A 183 -2.89 9.35 1.93
C LEU A 183 -1.35 9.34 1.97
N LEU A 184 -0.70 8.80 0.93
CA LEU A 184 0.75 8.63 0.88
C LEU A 184 1.46 9.58 -0.08
N PHE A 185 0.75 10.06 -1.09
CA PHE A 185 1.35 10.85 -2.17
C PHE A 185 0.59 12.16 -2.36
N ASN A 186 1.33 13.20 -2.75
CA ASN A 186 0.75 14.48 -3.15
C ASN A 186 0.06 14.38 -4.54
N ASN A 187 -0.48 15.50 -5.02
CA ASN A 187 -1.17 15.58 -6.30
C ASN A 187 -0.29 15.26 -7.52
N GLN A 188 1.03 15.43 -7.38
CA GLN A 188 2.03 15.04 -8.39
C GLN A 188 2.46 13.58 -8.26
N ARG A 189 1.81 12.81 -7.38
CA ARG A 189 2.18 11.43 -7.00
C ARG A 189 3.60 11.36 -6.47
N GLN A 190 4.04 12.33 -5.69
CA GLN A 190 5.35 12.31 -5.04
C GLN A 190 5.17 12.23 -3.54
N MET A 191 6.21 11.77 -2.85
CA MET A 191 6.22 11.82 -1.39
C MET A 191 6.05 13.28 -0.92
N PRO A 192 5.12 13.58 0.00
CA PRO A 192 5.01 14.92 0.55
C PRO A 192 6.27 15.27 1.36
N VAL A 193 6.61 16.56 1.42
CA VAL A 193 7.73 17.06 2.23
C VAL A 193 7.48 16.82 3.72
N SER A 194 6.22 16.95 4.15
CA SER A 194 5.76 16.73 5.51
C SER A 194 4.47 15.92 5.49
N TYR A 195 4.52 14.70 6.03
CA TYR A 195 3.34 13.85 6.15
C TYR A 195 2.31 14.39 7.14
N ILE A 196 2.75 15.14 8.16
CA ILE A 196 1.84 15.75 9.14
C ILE A 196 0.95 16.77 8.44
N ASP A 197 1.55 17.72 7.72
CA ASP A 197 0.79 18.76 7.01
C ASP A 197 -0.06 18.16 5.90
N HIS A 198 0.47 17.16 5.19
CA HIS A 198 -0.23 16.45 4.13
C HIS A 198 -1.48 15.74 4.65
N ILE A 199 -1.35 14.92 5.70
CA ILE A 199 -2.48 14.23 6.32
C ILE A 199 -3.47 15.25 6.88
N GLN A 200 -3.02 16.33 7.53
CA GLN A 200 -3.93 17.39 7.99
C GLN A 200 -4.71 18.02 6.83
N SER A 201 -4.07 18.28 5.70
CA SER A 201 -4.74 18.86 4.52
C SER A 201 -5.79 17.92 3.89
N ILE A 202 -5.60 16.60 4.01
CA ILE A 202 -6.52 15.59 3.48
C ILE A 202 -7.58 15.21 4.52
N CYS A 203 -7.25 15.19 5.81
CA CYS A 203 -8.18 14.82 6.87
C CYS A 203 -9.10 15.98 7.28
N LEU A 204 -8.74 17.23 7.00
CA LEU A 204 -9.61 18.39 7.18
C LEU A 204 -10.69 18.49 6.10
N LEU A 205 -10.52 17.82 4.97
CA LEU A 205 -11.49 17.73 3.89
C LEU A 205 -11.75 16.25 3.65
N GLY A 206 -12.85 15.71 4.16
CA GLY A 206 -13.34 14.35 3.85
C GLY A 206 -13.65 14.08 2.36
N PHE A 207 -13.06 14.86 1.46
CA PHE A 207 -13.21 14.89 0.04
C PHE A 207 -11.81 14.98 -0.58
N VAL A 208 -11.49 14.04 -1.47
CA VAL A 208 -10.25 14.04 -2.25
C VAL A 208 -10.13 15.37 -3.01
N PHE A 209 -8.92 15.94 -3.13
CA PHE A 209 -8.69 17.05 -4.07
C PHE A 209 -9.03 16.58 -5.49
N GLY A 210 -10.12 17.12 -6.06
CA GLY A 210 -10.70 16.68 -7.33
C GLY A 210 -12.02 15.90 -7.21
N ASP A 211 -12.53 15.69 -6.00
CA ASP A 211 -13.90 15.25 -5.78
C ASP A 211 -14.87 16.37 -6.21
N PRO A 212 -15.81 16.10 -7.15
CA PRO A 212 -16.79 17.08 -7.60
C PRO A 212 -17.56 17.76 -6.46
N VAL A 213 -17.77 17.05 -5.35
CA VAL A 213 -18.45 17.58 -4.17
C VAL A 213 -17.55 18.56 -3.41
N ALA A 214 -16.26 18.27 -3.23
CA ALA A 214 -15.31 19.24 -2.67
C ALA A 214 -15.20 20.49 -3.52
N THR A 215 -15.09 20.34 -4.84
CA THR A 215 -15.02 21.48 -5.76
C THR A 215 -16.28 22.33 -5.66
N GLN A 216 -17.46 21.72 -5.60
CA GLN A 216 -18.72 22.45 -5.38
C GLN A 216 -18.78 23.13 -4.02
N MET A 217 -18.31 22.49 -2.95
CA MET A 217 -18.28 23.10 -1.60
C MET A 217 -17.32 24.29 -1.53
N LEU A 218 -16.14 24.20 -2.17
CA LEU A 218 -15.18 25.30 -2.28
C LEU A 218 -15.74 26.45 -3.13
N ASP A 219 -16.41 26.16 -4.25
CA ASP A 219 -17.07 27.17 -5.09
C ASP A 219 -18.22 27.86 -4.36
N VAL A 220 -19.01 27.10 -3.59
CA VAL A 220 -20.08 27.65 -2.74
C VAL A 220 -19.47 28.56 -1.68
N ARG A 221 -18.40 28.14 -1.01
CA ARG A 221 -17.68 28.97 -0.02
C ARG A 221 -17.15 30.26 -0.65
N ALA A 222 -16.49 30.17 -1.80
CA ALA A 222 -15.95 31.33 -2.52
C ALA A 222 -17.06 32.32 -2.92
N ARG A 223 -18.19 31.82 -3.45
CA ARG A 223 -19.36 32.65 -3.80
C ARG A 223 -20.05 33.25 -2.59
N ILE A 224 -20.09 32.54 -1.46
CA ILE A 224 -20.67 33.09 -0.22
C ILE A 224 -19.78 34.20 0.32
N GLN A 225 -18.46 34.00 0.31
CA GLN A 225 -17.50 35.02 0.71
C GLN A 225 -17.61 36.26 -0.18
N GLU A 226 -17.64 36.09 -1.50
CA GLU A 226 -17.87 37.18 -2.47
C GLU A 226 -19.18 37.93 -2.18
N ARG A 227 -20.26 37.22 -1.87
CA ARG A 227 -21.57 37.82 -1.56
C ARG A 227 -21.61 38.52 -0.20
N LEU A 228 -20.82 38.08 0.77
CA LEU A 228 -20.62 38.78 2.04
C LEU A 228 -19.81 40.06 1.83
N ASP A 229 -18.72 39.98 1.05
CA ASP A 229 -17.82 41.11 0.76
C ASP A 229 -18.52 42.19 -0.08
N THR A 230 -19.42 41.78 -0.97
CA THR A 230 -20.26 42.69 -1.78
C THR A 230 -21.54 43.14 -1.08
N GLY A 231 -21.75 42.77 0.18
CA GLY A 231 -22.92 43.18 0.97
C GLY A 231 -24.27 42.62 0.48
N ARG A 232 -24.25 41.60 -0.38
CA ARG A 232 -25.45 40.93 -0.90
C ARG A 232 -26.09 39.97 0.11
N ILE A 233 -25.34 39.56 1.14
CA ILE A 233 -25.83 38.73 2.25
C ILE A 233 -25.35 39.36 3.57
N VAL A 234 -26.21 39.37 4.59
CA VAL A 234 -25.93 39.94 5.92
C VAL A 234 -25.31 38.87 6.84
N ARG A 235 -24.16 39.19 7.47
CA ARG A 235 -23.39 38.27 8.36
C ARG A 235 -24.20 37.62 9.49
N GLN A 236 -25.30 38.22 9.93
CA GLN A 236 -26.12 37.67 11.02
C GLN A 236 -26.88 36.39 10.64
N ASN A 237 -27.07 36.11 9.34
CA ASN A 237 -27.76 34.92 8.84
C ASN A 237 -26.81 33.80 8.35
N SER A 238 -25.48 33.95 8.54
CA SER A 238 -24.48 33.02 7.99
C SER A 238 -23.96 31.97 8.97
N PHE A 239 -24.61 31.76 10.12
CA PHE A 239 -24.19 30.75 11.12
C PHE A 239 -24.09 29.33 10.54
N ILE A 240 -24.89 28.99 9.53
CA ILE A 240 -24.85 27.68 8.86
C ILE A 240 -23.54 27.47 8.07
N TYR A 241 -22.80 28.53 7.74
CA TYR A 241 -21.57 28.48 6.94
C TYR A 241 -20.29 28.71 7.75
N GLN A 242 -20.40 28.86 9.08
CA GLN A 242 -19.26 29.06 9.98
C GLN A 242 -18.74 27.76 10.60
N CYS A 243 -19.42 26.64 10.38
CA CYS A 243 -18.99 25.31 10.84
C CYS A 243 -18.40 24.50 9.68
N SER A 244 -17.18 24.85 9.26
CA SER A 244 -16.28 24.00 8.47
C SER A 244 -14.87 24.57 8.50
#